data_AF-U2RDR6-F1
#
_entry.id   AF-U2RDR6-F1
#
_cell.length_a   1.000
_cell.length_b   1.000
_cell.length_c   1.000
_cell.angle_alpha   90.00
_cell.angle_beta   90.00
_cell.angle_gamma   90.00
#
_symmetry.space_group_name_H-M   'P 1'
#
loop_
_entity.id
_entity.type
_entity.pdbx_description
1 polymer ?
#
loop_
_entity_poly.entity_id
_entity_poly.type
_entity_poly.pdbx_seq_one_letter_code
_entity_poly.pdbx_strand_id
1 'polypeptide(L)' 'ASNQLLANIAKTNPKNMEELSQLKGMGKRKIRDYGEEILLILENFYDMKI' A
#
# COMPACT_ATOMS: atom_id res chain seq x y z
N ALA A 1 -7.14 -6.63 -6.85
CA ALA A 1 -6.92 -5.19 -7.14
C ALA A 1 -6.59 -5.01 -8.63
N SER A 2 -6.58 -3.80 -9.20
CA SER A 2 -6.09 -3.59 -10.57
C SER A 2 -4.57 -3.47 -10.58
N ASN A 3 -3.91 -3.86 -11.68
CA ASN A 3 -2.46 -3.72 -11.81
C ASN A 3 -2.02 -2.25 -11.69
N GLN A 4 -2.83 -1.31 -12.17
CA GLN A 4 -2.58 0.12 -11.99
C GLN A 4 -2.52 0.52 -10.51
N LEU A 5 -3.41 -0.02 -9.68
CA LEU A 5 -3.38 0.26 -8.24
C LEU A 5 -2.12 -0.32 -7.59
N LEU A 6 -1.76 -1.55 -7.92
CA LEU A 6 -0.54 -2.19 -7.40
C LEU A 6 0.72 -1.40 -7.82
N ALA A 7 0.79 -0.97 -9.08
CA ALA A 7 1.87 -0.14 -9.58
C ALA A 7 1.92 1.22 -8.86
N ASN A 8 0.77 1.84 -8.56
CA ASN A 8 0.72 3.08 -7.80
C ASN A 8 1.23 2.86 -6.37
N ILE A 9 0.80 1.80 -5.67
CA ILE A 9 1.29 1.46 -4.33
C ILE A 9 2.81 1.34 -4.31
N ALA A 10 3.39 0.59 -5.26
CA ALA A 10 4.84 0.43 -5.35
C ALA A 10 5.58 1.74 -5.66
N LYS A 11 5.00 2.61 -6.52
CA LYS A 11 5.59 3.90 -6.88
C LYS A 11 5.54 4.92 -5.75
N THR A 12 4.43 4.98 -5.01
CA THR A 12 4.23 5.99 -3.96
C THR A 12 4.76 5.53 -2.60
N ASN A 13 4.96 4.22 -2.39
CA ASN A 13 5.49 3.63 -1.16
C ASN A 13 4.85 4.22 0.12
N PRO A 14 3.51 4.15 0.25
CA PRO A 14 2.81 4.74 1.39
C PRO A 14 3.33 4.14 2.70
N LYS A 15 3.47 4.99 3.72
CA LYS A 15 4.06 4.62 5.02
C LYS A 15 3.04 4.45 6.12
N ASN A 16 1.78 4.79 5.86
CA ASN A 16 0.70 4.69 6.83
C ASN A 16 -0.66 4.51 6.13
N MET A 17 -1.68 4.23 6.94
CA MET A 17 -3.05 3.98 6.48
C MET A 17 -3.68 5.19 5.80
N GLU A 18 -3.33 6.40 6.23
CA GLU A 18 -3.83 7.63 5.64
C GLU A 18 -3.35 7.77 4.19
N GLU A 19 -2.03 7.70 3.97
CA GLU A 19 -1.42 7.75 2.64
C GLU A 19 -1.93 6.64 1.73
N LEU A 20 -2.03 5.40 2.24
CA LEU A 20 -2.55 4.27 1.48
C LEU A 20 -4.01 4.47 1.06
N SER A 21 -4.82 5.12 1.90
CA SER A 21 -6.24 5.39 1.64
C SER A 21 -6.49 6.44 0.56
N GLN A 22 -5.52 7.34 0.32
CA GLN A 22 -5.62 8.36 -0.72
C GLN A 22 -5.46 7.79 -2.14
N LEU A 23 -4.97 6.55 -2.28
CA LEU A 23 -4.75 5.94 -3.58
C LEU A 23 -6.07 5.58 -4.27
N LYS A 24 -6.26 6.09 -5.50
CA LYS A 24 -7.42 5.77 -6.34
C LYS A 24 -7.60 4.26 -6.49
N GLY A 25 -8.70 3.73 -5.96
CA GLY A 25 -9.03 2.30 -5.98
C GLY A 25 -8.82 1.58 -4.66
N MET A 26 -8.25 2.24 -3.64
CA MET A 26 -8.26 1.80 -2.24
C MET A 26 -9.50 2.31 -1.50
N GLY A 27 -10.63 1.65 -1.77
CA GLY A 27 -11.86 1.90 -0.99
C GLY A 27 -11.79 1.32 0.42
N LYS A 28 -12.69 1.78 1.30
CA LYS A 28 -12.78 1.40 2.74
C LYS A 28 -12.64 -0.10 2.99
N ARG A 29 -13.30 -0.95 2.18
CA ARG A 29 -13.20 -2.41 2.30
C ARG A 29 -11.76 -2.91 2.14
N LYS A 30 -11.05 -2.47 1.11
CA LYS A 30 -9.68 -2.94 0.84
C LYS A 30 -8.68 -2.42 1.88
N ILE A 31 -8.89 -1.20 2.37
CA ILE A 31 -8.07 -0.64 3.45
C ILE A 31 -8.23 -1.49 4.71
N ARG A 32 -9.47 -1.83 5.08
CA ARG A 32 -9.72 -2.72 6.22
C ARG A 32 -9.17 -4.13 6.01
N ASP A 33 -9.39 -4.71 4.83
CA ASP A 33 -9.08 -6.12 4.57
C ASP A 33 -7.58 -6.36 4.28
N TYR A 34 -6.85 -5.36 3.76
CA TYR A 34 -5.47 -5.53 3.25
C TYR A 34 -4.48 -4.43 3.66
N GLY A 35 -4.91 -3.35 4.31
CA GLY A 35 -4.09 -2.15 4.49
C GLY A 35 -2.82 -2.40 5.30
N GLU A 36 -2.95 -3.08 6.44
CA GLU A 36 -1.83 -3.39 7.33
C GLU A 36 -0.80 -4.30 6.66
N GLU A 37 -1.26 -5.36 5.98
CA GLU A 37 -0.36 -6.31 5.33
C GLU A 37 0.39 -5.69 4.13
N ILE A 38 -0.26 -4.78 3.39
CA ILE A 38 0.42 -4.01 2.34
C ILE A 38 1.54 -3.14 2.93
N LEU A 39 1.28 -2.44 4.04
CA LEU A 39 2.28 -1.59 4.69
C LEU A 39 3.45 -2.42 5.21
N LEU A 40 3.19 -3.58 5.82
CA LEU A 40 4.22 -4.50 6.29
C LEU A 40 5.10 -5.03 5.13
N ILE A 41 4.49 -5.38 3.98
CA ILE A 41 5.25 -5.79 2.80
C ILE A 41 6.16 -4.67 2.30
N LEU A 42 5.66 -3.43 2.28
CA LEU A 42 6.43 -2.27 1.86
C LEU A 42 7.59 -1.99 2.83
N GLU A 43 7.33 -1.96 4.13
CA GLU A 43 8.34 -1.81 5.17
C GLU A 43 9.46 -2.85 4.99
N ASN A 44 9.12 -4.13 4.98
CA ASN A 44 10.09 -5.22 4.80
C ASN A 44 10.89 -5.11 3.49
N PHE A 45 10.24 -4.74 2.38
CA PHE A 45 10.93 -4.61 1.09
C PHE A 45 11.97 -3.48 1.07
N TYR A 46 11.70 -2.38 1.76
CA TYR A 46 12.63 -1.23 1.80
C TYR A 46 13.64 -1.33 2.94
N ASP A 47 13.31 -2.00 4.05
CA ASP A 47 14.25 -2.24 5.15
C ASP A 47 15.32 -3.27 4.77
N MET A 48 15.00 -4.23 3.90
CA MET A 48 15.99 -5.15 3.32
C MET A 48 16.97 -4.49 2.34
N LYS A 49 16.80 -3.20 2.01
CA LYS A 49 17.72 -2.46 1.13
C LYS A 49 18.85 -1.73 1.87
N ILE A 50 19.01 -1.97 3.17
CA ILE A 50 20.12 -1.45 3.99
C ILE A 50 21.25 -2.47 4.05
#